data_AF-A0A2S7X9E5-F1
#
_entry.id   AF-A0A2S7X9E5-F1
#
_cell.length_a   1.000
_cell.length_b   1.000
_cell.length_c   1.000
_cell.angle_alpha   90.00
_cell.angle_beta   90.00
_cell.angle_gamma   90.00
#
_symmetry.space_group_name_H-M   'P 1'
#
loop_
_entity.id
_entity.type
_entity.pdbx_description
1 polymer ?
#
loop_
_entity_poly.entity_id
_entity_poly.type
_entity_poly.pdbx_seq_one_letter_code
_entity_poly.pdbx_strand_id
1 'polypeptide(L)'
;MSQRLQEFNVVDFENGTSTRNTTSDALFFKMMIKESLQNELDSTDHEKIRDTIHAIKGISSYGGLNRMHEICSRLENYHQIMTFDLIKTTLNKEYENILKNENFII
;
A
#
# COMPACT_ATOMS: atom_id res chain seq x y z
N MET A 1 -3.63 34.74 4.05
CA MET A 1 -4.73 33.85 3.61
C MET A 1 -4.10 32.56 3.16
N SER A 2 -4.25 31.50 3.97
CA SER A 2 -3.78 30.15 3.64
C SER A 2 -4.53 29.68 2.38
N GLN A 3 -3.83 29.63 1.25
CA GLN A 3 -4.36 29.00 0.05
C GLN A 3 -4.56 27.53 0.39
N ARG A 4 -5.85 27.21 0.56
CA ARG A 4 -6.46 25.88 0.58
C ARG A 4 -5.46 24.79 0.20
N LEU A 5 -5.11 23.97 1.19
CA LEU A 5 -4.88 22.54 0.96
C LEU A 5 -5.86 22.12 -0.14
N GLN A 6 -5.32 21.88 -1.34
CA GLN A 6 -6.10 21.31 -2.43
C GLN A 6 -6.75 20.06 -1.84
N GLU A 7 -8.07 20.07 -1.77
CA GLU A 7 -8.86 18.99 -1.22
C GLU A 7 -8.38 17.71 -1.89
N PHE A 8 -7.93 16.76 -1.07
CA PHE A 8 -7.47 15.46 -1.51
C PHE A 8 -8.55 14.82 -2.39
N ASN A 9 -8.31 14.77 -3.71
CA ASN A 9 -9.26 14.20 -4.64
C ASN A 9 -9.09 12.68 -4.64
N VAL A 10 -9.96 12.02 -3.88
CA VAL A 10 -10.02 10.57 -3.74
C VAL A 10 -10.11 9.88 -5.11
N VAL A 11 -10.77 10.47 -6.10
CA VAL A 11 -10.93 9.88 -7.44
C VAL A 11 -9.66 9.96 -8.28
N ASP A 12 -8.91 11.07 -8.20
CA ASP A 12 -7.61 11.20 -8.90
C ASP A 12 -6.55 10.32 -8.26
N PHE A 13 -6.68 10.08 -6.96
CA PHE A 13 -5.86 9.18 -6.17
C PHE A 13 -6.17 7.70 -6.47
N GLU A 14 -7.46 7.33 -6.53
CA GLU A 14 -7.96 5.99 -6.88
C GLU A 14 -7.56 5.55 -8.29
N ASN A 15 -7.30 6.50 -9.20
CA ASN A 15 -6.80 6.24 -10.54
C ASN A 15 -5.26 6.27 -10.66
N GLY A 16 -4.52 6.50 -9.57
CA GLY A 16 -3.06 6.63 -9.58
C GLY A 16 -2.54 7.91 -10.25
N THR A 17 -3.38 8.95 -10.35
CA THR A 17 -3.22 10.11 -11.24
C THR A 17 -3.10 11.47 -10.54
N SER A 18 -2.46 11.58 -9.35
CA SER A 18 -1.89 12.90 -8.99
C SER A 18 -0.73 13.30 -9.92
N THR A 19 -0.32 12.37 -10.78
CA THR A 19 0.63 12.54 -11.86
C THR A 19 0.05 11.83 -13.09
N ARG A 20 0.06 12.44 -14.28
CA ARG A 20 -0.38 11.74 -15.49
C ARG A 20 0.41 10.43 -15.57
N ASN A 21 -0.26 9.29 -15.74
CA ASN A 21 0.31 7.93 -15.57
C ASN A 21 1.68 7.70 -16.26
N THR A 22 2.05 8.51 -17.24
CA THR A 22 3.30 8.44 -17.99
C THR A 22 4.36 9.49 -17.64
N THR A 23 4.16 10.33 -16.61
CA THR A 23 5.19 11.30 -16.17
C THR A 23 6.25 10.61 -15.31
N SER A 24 7.49 11.07 -15.41
CA SER A 24 8.62 10.58 -14.59
C SER A 24 8.31 10.56 -13.10
N ASP A 25 7.59 11.57 -12.62
CA ASP A 25 7.30 11.74 -11.20
C ASP A 25 6.27 10.70 -10.72
N ALA A 26 5.32 10.33 -11.59
CA ALA A 26 4.38 9.23 -11.34
C ALA A 26 5.13 7.92 -11.12
N LEU A 27 6.01 7.60 -12.07
CA LEU A 27 6.76 6.36 -12.08
C LEU A 27 7.68 6.29 -10.87
N PHE A 28 8.35 7.39 -10.54
CA PHE A 28 9.19 7.48 -9.34
C PHE A 28 8.38 7.26 -8.06
N PHE A 29 7.20 7.88 -7.95
CA PHE A 29 6.31 7.67 -6.81
C PHE A 29 5.84 6.22 -6.69
N LYS A 30 5.39 5.60 -7.80
CA LYS A 30 4.98 4.19 -7.82
C LYS A 30 6.14 3.25 -7.45
N MET A 31 7.37 3.55 -7.89
CA MET A 31 8.59 2.83 -7.48
C MET A 31 8.86 2.96 -5.98
N MET A 32 8.77 4.17 -5.41
CA MET A 32 8.96 4.37 -3.97
C MET A 32 7.92 3.60 -3.14
N ILE A 33 6.66 3.57 -3.57
CA ILE A 33 5.60 2.78 -2.90
C ILE A 33 5.93 1.29 -2.95
N LYS A 34 6.35 0.78 -4.12
CA LYS A 34 6.76 -0.62 -4.29
C LYS A 34 7.91 -0.98 -3.34
N GLU A 35 8.97 -0.19 -3.33
CA GLU A 35 10.14 -0.43 -2.47
C GLU A 35 9.76 -0.38 -0.99
N SER A 36 8.92 0.58 -0.59
CA SER A 36 8.45 0.70 0.79
C SER A 36 7.65 -0.52 1.24
N LEU A 37 6.73 -1.02 0.40
CA LEU A 37 5.97 -2.24 0.68
C LEU A 37 6.89 -3.45 0.80
N GLN A 38 7.85 -3.59 -0.10
CA GLN A 38 8.79 -4.70 -0.08
C GLN A 38 9.63 -4.71 1.20
N ASN A 39 10.16 -3.55 1.59
CA ASN A 39 10.95 -3.42 2.82
C ASN A 39 10.16 -3.81 4.07
N GLU A 40 8.89 -3.42 4.17
CA GLU A 40 8.02 -3.81 5.29
C GLU A 40 7.75 -5.33 5.30
N LEU A 41 7.51 -5.94 4.12
CA LEU A 41 7.26 -7.38 3.99
C LEU A 41 8.48 -8.24 4.32
N ASP A 42 9.67 -7.80 3.89
CA ASP A 42 10.93 -8.50 4.11
C ASP A 42 11.38 -8.40 5.58
N SER A 43 11.14 -7.25 6.22
CA SER A 43 11.46 -7.02 7.63
C SER A 43 10.39 -7.51 8.62
N THR A 44 9.30 -8.10 8.12
CA THR A 44 8.20 -8.57 8.96
C THR A 44 8.64 -9.67 9.94
N ASP A 45 8.49 -9.38 11.23
CA ASP A 45 8.75 -10.27 12.35
C ASP A 45 7.46 -10.52 13.16
N HIS A 46 7.38 -11.67 13.84
CA HIS A 46 6.20 -12.10 14.59
C HIS A 46 5.82 -11.11 15.69
N GLU A 47 6.80 -10.52 16.38
CA GLU A 47 6.57 -9.55 17.46
C GLU A 47 6.05 -8.20 16.95
N LYS A 48 6.33 -7.86 15.68
CA LYS A 48 6.02 -6.55 15.08
C LYS A 48 4.95 -6.61 14.00
N ILE A 49 4.26 -7.75 13.86
CA ILE A 49 3.30 -7.96 12.78
C ILE A 49 2.19 -6.89 12.73
N ARG A 50 1.74 -6.42 13.90
CA ARG A 50 0.74 -5.34 13.99
C ARG A 50 1.27 -4.04 13.39
N ASP A 51 2.52 -3.68 13.71
CA ASP A 51 3.16 -2.45 13.23
C ASP A 51 3.41 -2.54 11.72
N THR A 52 3.86 -3.70 11.24
CA THR A 52 3.99 -3.98 9.80
C THR A 52 2.64 -3.83 9.08
N ILE A 53 1.57 -4.45 9.60
CA ILE A 53 0.23 -4.31 8.99
C ILE A 53 -0.19 -2.84 8.96
N HIS A 54 0.06 -2.10 10.04
CA HIS A 54 -0.26 -0.68 10.13
C HIS A 54 0.53 0.18 9.13
N ALA A 55 1.83 -0.06 9.01
CA ALA A 55 2.70 0.61 8.06
C ALA A 55 2.26 0.34 6.61
N ILE A 56 2.04 -0.93 6.26
CA ILE A 56 1.55 -1.35 4.94
C ILE A 56 0.19 -0.72 4.65
N LYS A 57 -0.73 -0.65 5.63
CA LYS A 57 -2.02 0.03 5.48
C LYS A 57 -1.85 1.50 5.11
N GLY A 58 -0.93 2.19 5.79
CA GLY A 58 -0.58 3.58 5.54
C GLY A 58 -0.01 3.76 4.12
N ILE A 59 1.02 2.99 3.77
CA ILE A 59 1.64 3.00 2.43
C ILE A 59 0.58 2.75 1.35
N SER A 60 -0.31 1.77 1.56
CA SER A 60 -1.40 1.44 0.65
C SER A 60 -2.40 2.60 0.50
N SER A 61 -2.69 3.30 1.59
CA SER A 61 -3.53 4.50 1.60
C SER A 61 -2.87 5.71 0.94
N TYR A 62 -1.53 5.75 0.82
CA TYR A 62 -0.79 6.77 0.06
C TYR A 62 -0.50 6.34 -1.39
N GLY A 63 -0.58 5.05 -1.70
CA GLY A 63 -0.34 4.50 -3.03
C GLY A 63 -1.60 4.24 -3.88
N GLY A 64 -2.80 4.49 -3.38
CA GLY A 64 -4.05 4.19 -4.10
C GLY A 64 -4.38 2.70 -4.12
N LEU A 65 -3.78 1.92 -3.22
CA LEU A 65 -3.86 0.46 -3.22
C LEU A 65 -5.04 -0.01 -2.35
N ASN A 66 -6.26 0.34 -2.77
CA ASN A 66 -7.49 0.16 -1.97
C ASN A 66 -7.66 -1.27 -1.44
N ARG A 67 -7.42 -2.27 -2.28
CA ARG A 67 -7.54 -3.69 -1.87
C ARG A 67 -6.52 -4.07 -0.80
N MET A 68 -5.27 -3.64 -0.92
CA MET A 68 -4.24 -3.87 0.08
C MET A 68 -4.59 -3.16 1.39
N HIS A 69 -5.07 -1.92 1.31
CA HIS A 69 -5.54 -1.14 2.45
C HIS A 69 -6.69 -1.83 3.20
N GLU A 70 -7.70 -2.34 2.49
CA GLU A 70 -8.81 -3.08 3.10
C GLU A 70 -8.34 -4.36 3.78
N ILE A 71 -7.46 -5.11 3.13
CA ILE A 71 -6.90 -6.35 3.69
C ILE A 71 -6.12 -6.05 4.96
N CYS A 72 -5.25 -5.04 4.96
CA CYS A 72 -4.55 -4.62 6.16
C CYS A 72 -5.50 -4.13 7.27
N SER A 73 -6.57 -3.40 6.92
CA SER A 73 -7.58 -2.98 7.90
C SER A 73 -8.29 -4.16 8.56
N ARG A 74 -8.55 -5.24 7.82
CA ARG A 74 -9.07 -6.49 8.39
C ARG A 74 -8.02 -7.19 9.25
N LEU A 75 -6.79 -7.26 8.77
CA LEU A 75 -5.69 -7.91 9.50
C LEU A 75 -5.37 -7.19 10.82
N GLU A 76 -5.47 -5.85 10.91
CA GLU A 76 -5.32 -5.15 12.20
C GLU A 76 -6.33 -5.64 13.25
N ASN A 77 -7.55 -6.02 12.83
CA ASN A 77 -8.58 -6.53 13.73
C ASN A 77 -8.40 -8.03 14.06
N TYR A 78 -7.78 -8.80 13.17
CA TYR A 78 -7.72 -10.27 13.28
C TYR A 78 -6.31 -10.84 13.49
N HIS A 79 -5.26 -10.02 13.53
CA HIS A 79 -3.87 -10.48 13.68
C HIS A 79 -3.64 -11.29 14.96
N GLN A 80 -4.43 -11.09 16.01
CA GLN A 80 -4.31 -11.81 17.28
C GLN A 80 -4.83 -13.25 17.22
N ILE A 81 -5.70 -13.57 16.26
CA ILE A 81 -6.32 -14.90 16.10
C ILE A 81 -5.82 -15.64 14.86
N MET A 82 -5.18 -14.94 13.93
CA MET A 82 -4.59 -15.53 12.73
C MET A 82 -3.13 -15.95 12.97
N THR A 83 -2.71 -17.04 12.34
CA THR A 83 -1.30 -17.45 12.39
C THR A 83 -0.44 -16.48 11.60
N PHE A 84 0.77 -16.20 12.10
CA PHE A 84 1.73 -15.31 11.45
C PHE A 84 2.00 -15.70 10.00
N ASP A 85 2.20 -16.99 9.72
CA ASP A 85 2.45 -17.49 8.36
C ASP A 85 1.30 -17.19 7.40
N LEU A 86 0.05 -17.26 7.88
CA LEU A 86 -1.13 -16.94 7.07
C LEU A 86 -1.22 -15.45 6.77
N ILE A 87 -0.91 -14.60 7.76
CA ILE A 87 -0.86 -13.14 7.59
C ILE A 87 0.22 -12.79 6.55
N LYS A 88 1.44 -13.31 6.74
CA LYS A 88 2.58 -13.06 5.83
C LYS A 88 2.29 -13.56 4.42
N THR A 89 1.68 -14.74 4.27
CA THR A 89 1.26 -15.28 2.97
C THR A 89 0.21 -14.39 2.30
N THR A 90 -0.77 -13.90 3.06
CA THR A 90 -1.82 -13.03 2.55
C THR A 90 -1.25 -11.70 2.05
N LEU A 91 -0.40 -11.06 2.85
CA LEU A 91 0.24 -9.80 2.49
C LEU A 91 1.14 -9.95 1.25
N ASN A 92 1.95 -11.01 1.18
CA ASN A 92 2.80 -11.28 0.01
C ASN A 92 1.98 -11.55 -1.26
N LYS A 93 0.86 -12.28 -1.14
CA LYS A 93 -0.02 -12.55 -2.28
C LYS A 93 -0.60 -11.26 -2.86
N GLU A 94 -0.96 -10.30 -2.00
CA GLU A 94 -1.51 -9.02 -2.45
C GLU A 94 -0.43 -8.11 -3.02
N TYR A 95 0.79 -8.13 -2.46
CA TYR A 95 1.94 -7.48 -3.07
C TYR A 95 2.23 -8.01 -4.49
N GLU A 96 2.20 -9.33 -4.68
CA GLU A 96 2.32 -9.95 -6.00
C GLU A 96 1.22 -9.52 -6.99
N ASN A 97 -0.02 -9.31 -6.51
CA ASN A 97 -1.09 -8.79 -7.34
C ASN A 97 -0.82 -7.34 -7.79
N ILE A 98 -0.23 -6.52 -6.91
CA ILE A 98 0.19 -5.15 -7.23
C ILE A 98 1.28 -5.19 -8.30
N LEU A 99 2.26 -6.09 -8.18
CA LEU A 99 3.33 -6.22 -9.15
C LEU A 99 2.85 -6.68 -10.53
N LYS A 100 1.78 -7.46 -10.58
CA LYS A 100 1.18 -7.94 -11.85
C LYS A 100 0.17 -6.95 -12.42
N ASN A 101 -0.15 -5.88 -11.71
CA ASN A 101 -1.10 -4.88 -12.19
C ASN A 101 -0.38 -3.91 -13.14
N GLU A 102 -0.62 -4.10 -14.43
CA GLU A 102 -0.08 -3.26 -15.51
C GLU A 102 -0.44 -1.77 -15.33
N ASN A 103 -1.56 -1.43 -14.69
CA ASN A 103 -1.91 -0.03 -14.42
C ASN A 103 -1.07 0.63 -13.31
N PHE A 104 -0.42 -0.18 -12.46
CA PHE A 104 0.43 0.29 -11.37
C PHE A 104 1.92 0.29 -11.75
N ILE A 105 2.37 -0.58 -12.65
CA ILE A 105 3.80 -0.64 -13.02
C ILE A 105 4.11 0.12 -14.33
N ILE A 106 3.11 0.45 -15.14
CA ILE A 106 3.28 1.21 -16.40
C ILE A 106 3.06 2.72 -16.18
#